data_AF-A0A4Y4KAA4-F1
#
_entry.id   AF-A0A4Y4KAA4-F1
#
_cell.length_a   1.000
_cell.length_b   1.000
_cell.length_c   1.000
_cell.angle_alpha   90.00
_cell.angle_beta   90.00
_cell.angle_gamma   90.00
#
_symmetry.space_group_name_H-M   'P 1'
#
loop_
_entity.id
_entity.type
_entity.pdbx_description
1 polymer ?
#
loop_
_entity_poly.entity_id
_entity_poly.type
_entity_poly.pdbx_seq_one_letter_code
_entity_poly.pdbx_strand_id
1 'polypeptide(L)'
;MEELFKAAEQETRPDVRASVLGLPENVDPENEGGSRPAPECPSRAGYEGQPRSTRCPVGVFVPVRSTPRSGSEQRTPVSVGAGRMRRMTSATAADYGWIRSSSSPFAHGLEVGYSLTLVRGVSPSELFRIVGAEPRGACQGLNELIEAQQEFLDGYEEWPEAFLAGAFTAQGEGGNWTLALEFGGDLGTRPRLMEALSAGTRAVSHSSNGGKPMHFFHWYEEGELRTTFEWPADRTGSTPDALNPLMLEVGLNPSGDEDPDVDRKAAVLALTERLTGVRVTEELLAEAEYQVGEVPEEPVEEWQGITIDVTDAHGEGTHVRLRRDQL
;
A
#
# COMPACT_ATOMS: atom_id res chain seq x y z
N MET A 1 -17.75 -24.21 7.07
CA MET A 1 -17.47 -23.91 8.50
C MET A 1 -18.71 -23.45 9.29
N GLU A 2 -19.76 -22.91 8.67
CA GLU A 2 -20.93 -22.34 9.39
C GLU A 2 -21.60 -23.27 10.41
N GLU A 3 -21.74 -24.57 10.12
CA GLU A 3 -22.38 -25.53 11.05
C GLU A 3 -21.59 -25.75 12.36
N LEU A 4 -20.30 -25.40 12.42
CA LEU A 4 -19.53 -25.40 13.68
C LEU A 4 -19.84 -24.16 14.56
N PHE A 5 -20.27 -23.04 13.97
CA PHE A 5 -20.63 -21.84 14.74
C PHE A 5 -21.99 -22.00 15.44
N LYS A 6 -22.97 -22.67 14.81
CA LYS A 6 -24.28 -22.93 15.43
C LYS A 6 -24.21 -23.83 16.66
N ALA A 7 -23.21 -24.72 16.74
CA ALA A 7 -23.02 -25.61 17.88
C ALA A 7 -22.59 -24.88 19.17
N ALA A 8 -22.04 -23.65 19.07
CA ALA A 8 -21.54 -22.90 20.21
C ALA A 8 -22.62 -22.11 20.98
N GLU A 9 -23.80 -21.86 20.41
CA GLU A 9 -24.89 -21.12 21.07
C GLU A 9 -25.84 -22.01 21.91
N GLN A 10 -25.70 -23.35 21.85
CA GLN A 10 -26.63 -24.26 22.52
C GLN A 10 -25.93 -25.38 23.33
N GLU A 11 -25.24 -25.04 24.42
CA GLU A 11 -25.54 -25.67 25.74
C GLU A 11 -24.85 -25.02 26.96
N THR A 12 -25.63 -24.88 28.04
CA THR A 12 -25.24 -24.77 29.48
C THR A 12 -24.19 -23.74 29.96
N ARG A 13 -24.66 -22.81 30.82
CA ARG A 13 -23.85 -22.06 31.80
C ARG A 13 -23.31 -22.99 32.91
N PRO A 14 -22.24 -22.59 33.59
CA PRO A 14 -22.40 -22.18 35.00
C PRO A 14 -21.92 -20.74 35.28
N ASP A 15 -22.11 -20.27 36.53
CA ASP A 15 -21.88 -18.87 36.93
C ASP A 15 -20.41 -18.41 36.85
N VAL A 16 -20.18 -17.31 36.12
CA VAL A 16 -19.03 -16.41 36.31
C VAL A 16 -19.56 -15.02 36.62
N ARG A 17 -19.19 -14.47 37.78
CA ARG A 17 -19.55 -13.10 38.16
C ARG A 17 -18.67 -12.08 37.44
N ALA A 18 -19.15 -11.54 36.33
CA ALA A 18 -18.61 -10.30 35.77
C ALA A 18 -19.07 -9.09 36.62
N SER A 19 -18.13 -8.37 37.22
CA SER A 19 -18.41 -7.09 37.90
C SER A 19 -18.28 -5.93 36.92
N VAL A 20 -19.41 -5.32 36.53
CA VAL A 20 -19.45 -4.14 35.66
C VAL A 20 -19.64 -2.87 36.50
N LEU A 21 -18.75 -1.91 36.32
CA LEU A 21 -18.84 -0.52 36.79
C LEU A 21 -18.20 0.38 35.70
N GLY A 22 -18.87 1.37 35.12
CA GLY A 22 -20.30 1.69 35.20
C GLY A 22 -20.63 2.84 34.24
N LEU A 23 -21.83 2.83 33.66
CA LEU A 23 -22.36 3.93 32.84
C LEU A 23 -22.88 5.09 33.72
N PRO A 24 -23.26 6.21 33.09
CA PRO A 24 -24.64 6.68 33.26
C PRO A 24 -25.45 6.58 31.96
N GLU A 25 -26.70 6.17 32.09
CA GLU A 25 -27.68 5.92 30.99
C GLU A 25 -28.70 7.09 30.85
N ASN A 26 -29.67 6.91 29.92
CA ASN A 26 -31.01 7.57 29.85
C ASN A 26 -31.04 8.98 29.23
N VAL A 27 -32.08 9.46 28.51
CA VAL A 27 -33.41 8.94 28.04
C VAL A 27 -33.92 9.97 26.98
N ASP A 28 -34.76 9.72 25.94
CA ASP A 28 -35.48 8.56 25.36
C ASP A 28 -35.60 8.76 23.81
N PRO A 29 -36.05 7.78 23.00
CA PRO A 29 -36.16 7.90 21.53
C PRO A 29 -37.56 8.29 21.01
N GLU A 30 -37.63 9.10 19.94
CA GLU A 30 -38.78 9.16 19.01
C GLU A 30 -38.43 9.93 17.72
N ASN A 31 -38.55 9.30 16.53
CA ASN A 31 -39.51 9.68 15.47
C ASN A 31 -39.33 8.81 14.19
N GLU A 32 -40.38 8.68 13.39
CA GLU A 32 -40.42 7.85 12.16
C GLU A 32 -40.32 8.66 10.85
N GLY A 33 -39.93 7.97 9.76
CA GLY A 33 -40.47 8.21 8.42
C GLY A 33 -39.66 9.11 7.47
N GLY A 34 -39.53 8.70 6.19
CA GLY A 34 -38.88 9.57 5.19
C GLY A 34 -38.50 9.01 3.81
N SER A 35 -39.01 7.88 3.34
CA SER A 35 -38.60 7.32 2.03
C SER A 35 -38.99 8.21 0.82
N ARG A 36 -38.02 8.61 -0.02
CA ARG A 36 -38.19 8.90 -1.46
C ARG A 36 -36.83 8.99 -2.22
N PRO A 37 -36.81 8.87 -3.57
CA PRO A 37 -35.70 8.23 -4.29
C PRO A 37 -34.68 9.16 -4.95
N ALA A 38 -33.66 8.53 -5.55
CA ALA A 38 -32.62 9.14 -6.38
C ALA A 38 -33.15 9.82 -7.66
N PRO A 39 -32.41 10.81 -8.21
CA PRO A 39 -32.69 11.41 -9.52
C PRO A 39 -32.26 10.51 -10.68
N GLU A 40 -32.95 10.64 -11.81
CA GLU A 40 -32.74 9.82 -13.02
C GLU A 40 -31.57 10.34 -13.89
N CYS A 41 -30.80 9.43 -14.49
CA CYS A 41 -29.84 9.79 -15.54
C CYS A 41 -30.56 10.04 -16.88
N PRO A 42 -30.36 11.19 -17.55
CA PRO A 42 -30.76 11.36 -18.94
C PRO A 42 -29.90 10.48 -19.85
N SER A 43 -30.54 9.81 -20.81
CA SER A 43 -29.84 9.01 -21.81
C SER A 43 -29.69 9.73 -23.15
N ARG A 44 -28.78 9.20 -23.98
CA ARG A 44 -28.90 9.02 -25.46
C ARG A 44 -28.07 9.94 -26.37
N ALA A 45 -27.46 9.27 -27.35
CA ALA A 45 -26.71 9.77 -28.53
C ALA A 45 -25.41 10.54 -28.23
N GLY A 46 -24.26 10.26 -28.88
CA GLY A 46 -23.96 9.27 -29.92
C GLY A 46 -23.57 9.91 -31.25
N TYR A 47 -22.33 9.70 -31.69
CA TYR A 47 -21.81 10.14 -32.99
C TYR A 47 -20.71 9.20 -33.50
N GLU A 48 -20.89 8.66 -34.71
CA GLU A 48 -19.84 7.95 -35.46
C GLU A 48 -18.93 8.98 -36.16
N GLY A 49 -17.61 8.73 -36.29
CA GLY A 49 -16.69 9.81 -36.68
C GLY A 49 -15.27 9.48 -37.16
N GLN A 50 -14.96 8.24 -37.56
CA GLN A 50 -13.76 7.94 -38.36
C GLN A 50 -14.10 7.98 -39.88
N PRO A 51 -13.14 8.12 -40.85
CA PRO A 51 -11.77 7.57 -40.77
C PRO A 51 -10.64 8.32 -41.56
N ARG A 52 -9.47 7.66 -41.63
CA ARG A 52 -8.37 7.74 -42.65
C ARG A 52 -7.28 8.81 -42.56
N SER A 53 -6.12 8.38 -42.02
CA SER A 53 -4.87 8.14 -42.77
C SER A 53 -4.39 9.15 -43.83
N THR A 54 -3.16 9.67 -43.65
CA THR A 54 -2.14 9.66 -44.72
C THR A 54 -0.71 9.53 -44.17
N ARG A 55 0.26 9.25 -45.05
CA ARG A 55 1.61 8.76 -44.70
C ARG A 55 2.66 9.87 -44.48
N CYS A 56 3.74 9.51 -43.78
CA CYS A 56 5.01 10.23 -43.75
C CYS A 56 5.67 10.32 -45.16
N PRO A 57 6.71 11.15 -45.36
CA PRO A 57 8.06 10.64 -45.08
C PRO A 57 9.10 11.65 -44.50
N VAL A 58 9.84 11.16 -43.50
CA VAL A 58 11.31 11.18 -43.39
C VAL A 58 12.09 12.37 -44.00
N GLY A 59 12.69 13.18 -43.14
CA GLY A 59 13.85 14.03 -43.47
C GLY A 59 15.13 13.49 -42.84
N VAL A 60 16.09 13.07 -43.66
CA VAL A 60 17.41 12.59 -43.18
C VAL A 60 18.39 13.76 -43.04
N PHE A 61 19.13 13.81 -41.93
CA PHE A 61 20.33 14.66 -41.80
C PHE A 61 21.51 13.85 -41.23
N VAL A 62 22.67 13.94 -41.90
CA VAL A 62 23.91 13.22 -41.55
C VAL A 62 24.95 14.25 -41.10
N PRO A 63 25.71 14.01 -40.01
CA PRO A 63 26.54 15.04 -39.39
C PRO A 63 27.84 15.33 -40.14
N VAL A 64 28.21 16.61 -40.19
CA VAL A 64 29.54 17.06 -40.63
C VAL A 64 30.52 16.99 -39.45
N ARG A 65 31.65 16.29 -39.63
CA ARG A 65 32.78 16.29 -38.67
C ARG A 65 33.70 17.48 -38.92
N SER A 66 33.99 18.25 -37.88
CA SER A 66 34.99 19.34 -37.91
C SER A 66 35.87 19.33 -36.65
N THR A 67 37.08 18.80 -36.79
CA THR A 67 38.24 19.03 -35.92
C THR A 67 39.47 19.22 -36.84
N PRO A 68 40.64 19.71 -36.40
CA PRO A 68 41.05 20.02 -35.02
C PRO A 68 41.74 21.40 -34.83
N ARG A 69 42.02 21.79 -33.57
CA ARG A 69 43.41 22.09 -33.17
C ARG A 69 43.67 22.09 -31.67
N SER A 70 44.93 21.84 -31.34
CA SER A 70 45.51 21.89 -29.99
C SER A 70 45.51 23.31 -29.40
N GLY A 71 45.33 23.39 -28.08
CA GLY A 71 45.56 24.58 -27.27
C GLY A 71 45.69 24.16 -25.80
N SER A 72 46.89 24.25 -25.22
CA SER A 72 47.21 23.77 -23.88
C SER A 72 47.31 24.91 -22.87
N GLU A 73 46.41 24.94 -21.88
CA GLU A 73 46.64 25.67 -20.63
C GLU A 73 46.12 24.85 -19.45
N GLN A 74 47.01 24.51 -18.51
CA GLN A 74 46.62 23.92 -17.22
C GLN A 74 46.20 25.06 -16.29
N ARG A 75 44.91 25.15 -15.97
CA ARG A 75 44.42 25.94 -14.82
C ARG A 75 43.38 25.13 -14.07
N THR A 76 43.71 24.80 -12.83
CA THR A 76 42.78 24.18 -11.87
C THR A 76 42.13 25.28 -11.03
N PRO A 77 40.82 25.54 -11.14
CA PRO A 77 40.07 26.25 -10.12
C PRO A 77 39.41 25.23 -9.18
N VAL A 78 39.72 25.40 -7.89
CA VAL A 78 39.03 24.90 -6.69
C VAL A 78 37.67 24.24 -6.95
N SER A 79 37.54 22.95 -6.62
CA SER A 79 36.25 22.28 -6.52
C SER A 79 35.46 22.89 -5.35
N VAL A 80 34.62 23.88 -5.64
CA VAL A 80 33.61 24.36 -4.70
C VAL A 80 32.55 23.27 -4.63
N GLY A 81 32.69 22.40 -3.64
CA GLY A 81 31.68 21.41 -3.28
C GLY A 81 30.42 22.13 -2.79
N ALA A 82 29.57 22.53 -3.75
CA ALA A 82 28.20 22.96 -3.49
C ALA A 82 27.44 21.76 -2.92
N GLY A 83 27.54 21.55 -1.61
CA GLY A 83 26.83 20.50 -0.91
C GLY A 83 25.35 20.61 -1.25
N ARG A 84 24.83 19.59 -1.95
CA ARG A 84 23.43 19.53 -2.36
C ARG A 84 22.60 19.44 -1.09
N MET A 85 22.20 20.61 -0.56
CA MET A 85 21.42 20.71 0.67
C MET A 85 20.25 19.75 0.55
N ARG A 86 20.21 18.79 1.48
CA ARG A 86 19.23 17.72 1.52
C ARG A 86 17.86 18.40 1.60
N ARG A 87 17.12 18.42 0.48
CA ARG A 87 15.77 19.00 0.43
C ARG A 87 14.85 17.99 1.09
N MET A 88 14.88 17.98 2.42
CA MET A 88 13.94 17.20 3.23
C MET A 88 12.54 17.60 2.77
N THR A 89 11.77 16.61 2.32
CA THR A 89 10.44 16.80 1.76
C THR A 89 9.53 17.28 2.88
N SER A 90 8.94 18.46 2.72
CA SER A 90 8.07 19.07 3.74
C SER A 90 6.64 18.54 3.65
N ALA A 91 6.44 17.32 3.16
CA ALA A 91 5.14 16.75 2.82
C ALA A 91 4.27 16.58 4.07
N THR A 92 2.99 16.88 3.94
CA THR A 92 1.97 16.80 4.99
C THR A 92 0.75 16.05 4.48
N ALA A 93 -0.17 15.64 5.37
CA ALA A 93 -1.44 15.06 4.94
C ALA A 93 -2.20 15.95 3.94
N ALA A 94 -2.08 17.28 4.04
CA ALA A 94 -2.73 18.23 3.14
C ALA A 94 -2.20 18.14 1.69
N ASP A 95 -0.92 17.80 1.48
CA ASP A 95 -0.34 17.59 0.14
C ASP A 95 -0.93 16.36 -0.58
N TYR A 96 -1.60 15.48 0.18
CA TYR A 96 -2.16 14.21 -0.26
C TYR A 96 -3.70 14.18 -0.26
N GLY A 97 -4.37 15.30 -0.03
CA GLY A 97 -5.84 15.39 -0.05
C GLY A 97 -6.49 14.99 -1.39
N TRP A 98 -5.71 14.91 -2.48
CA TRP A 98 -6.16 14.43 -3.79
C TRP A 98 -6.75 13.01 -3.75
N ILE A 99 -6.32 12.15 -2.81
CA ILE A 99 -6.87 10.78 -2.66
C ILE A 99 -8.38 10.78 -2.33
N ARG A 100 -8.93 11.89 -1.83
CA ARG A 100 -10.36 12.06 -1.54
C ARG A 100 -11.15 12.73 -2.67
N SER A 101 -10.51 13.03 -3.81
CA SER A 101 -11.22 13.52 -4.99
C SER A 101 -12.03 12.40 -5.63
N SER A 102 -13.33 12.62 -5.81
CA SER A 102 -14.22 11.67 -6.49
C SER A 102 -13.96 11.55 -8.00
N SER A 103 -13.09 12.39 -8.57
CA SER A 103 -12.57 12.23 -9.94
C SER A 103 -11.35 11.32 -10.02
N SER A 104 -10.75 10.93 -8.89
CA SER A 104 -9.48 10.21 -8.88
C SER A 104 -9.70 8.71 -9.05
N PRO A 105 -9.02 8.03 -9.99
CA PRO A 105 -9.07 6.57 -10.09
C PRO A 105 -8.58 5.88 -8.81
N PHE A 106 -7.73 6.54 -8.01
CA PHE A 106 -7.26 6.04 -6.72
C PHE A 106 -8.39 5.89 -5.68
N ALA A 107 -9.57 6.52 -5.89
CA ALA A 107 -10.75 6.28 -5.08
C ALA A 107 -11.18 4.80 -5.08
N HIS A 108 -10.93 4.06 -6.18
CA HIS A 108 -11.16 2.61 -6.24
C HIS A 108 -10.32 1.86 -5.19
N GLY A 109 -9.04 2.19 -5.06
CA GLY A 109 -8.16 1.63 -4.02
C GLY A 109 -8.58 2.03 -2.60
N LEU A 110 -9.20 3.20 -2.42
CA LEU A 110 -9.80 3.56 -1.13
C LEU A 110 -11.09 2.80 -0.81
N GLU A 111 -11.80 2.29 -1.81
CA GLU A 111 -13.02 1.49 -1.66
C GLU A 111 -12.69 0.00 -1.43
N VAL A 112 -12.02 -0.66 -2.39
CA VAL A 112 -11.73 -2.10 -2.35
C VAL A 112 -10.53 -2.46 -1.47
N GLY A 113 -9.62 -1.50 -1.28
CA GLY A 113 -8.35 -1.67 -0.58
C GLY A 113 -7.15 -1.69 -1.52
N TYR A 114 -6.03 -1.22 -1.01
CA TYR A 114 -4.78 -1.13 -1.76
C TYR A 114 -3.59 -1.43 -0.84
N SER A 115 -2.47 -1.80 -1.46
CA SER A 115 -1.14 -1.74 -0.85
C SER A 115 -0.16 -1.08 -1.82
N LEU A 116 0.69 -0.19 -1.29
CA LEU A 116 1.67 0.58 -2.06
C LEU A 116 3.04 0.32 -1.45
N THR A 117 3.91 -0.33 -2.21
CA THR A 117 5.25 -0.73 -1.77
C THR A 117 6.32 -0.03 -2.61
N LEU A 118 7.22 0.67 -1.93
CA LEU A 118 8.35 1.40 -2.51
C LEU A 118 9.66 0.70 -2.13
N VAL A 119 10.44 0.27 -3.14
CA VAL A 119 11.72 -0.43 -2.96
C VAL A 119 12.86 0.32 -3.64
N ARG A 120 13.89 0.70 -2.89
CA ARG A 120 15.02 1.52 -3.39
C ARG A 120 16.02 0.69 -4.19
N GLY A 121 16.40 1.14 -5.38
CA GLY A 121 17.46 0.54 -6.20
C GLY A 121 17.07 -0.75 -6.96
N VAL A 122 16.00 -1.43 -6.56
CA VAL A 122 15.38 -2.55 -7.29
C VAL A 122 14.59 -2.01 -8.49
N SER A 123 14.52 -2.76 -9.59
CA SER A 123 13.69 -2.45 -10.78
C SER A 123 12.38 -3.25 -10.77
N PRO A 124 11.34 -2.84 -11.53
CA PRO A 124 10.05 -3.56 -11.54
C PRO A 124 10.18 -5.04 -11.89
N SER A 125 10.97 -5.36 -12.92
CA SER A 125 11.22 -6.74 -13.35
C SER A 125 12.01 -7.56 -12.31
N GLU A 126 12.87 -6.91 -11.52
CA GLU A 126 13.62 -7.55 -10.43
C GLU A 126 12.75 -7.75 -9.19
N LEU A 127 11.84 -6.81 -8.88
CA LEU A 127 10.83 -6.96 -7.84
C LEU A 127 9.95 -8.17 -8.13
N PHE A 128 9.39 -8.28 -9.35
CA PHE A 128 8.58 -9.44 -9.75
C PHE A 128 9.38 -10.75 -9.69
N ARG A 129 10.67 -10.75 -10.07
CA ARG A 129 11.56 -11.90 -9.94
C ARG A 129 11.85 -12.29 -8.47
N ILE A 130 11.81 -11.34 -7.53
CA ILE A 130 12.01 -11.59 -6.09
C ILE A 130 10.73 -12.16 -5.47
N VAL A 131 9.55 -11.64 -5.80
CA VAL A 131 8.26 -12.11 -5.25
C VAL A 131 7.68 -13.32 -5.99
N GLY A 132 8.37 -13.84 -7.01
CA GLY A 132 7.98 -15.04 -7.75
C GLY A 132 6.81 -14.84 -8.72
N ALA A 133 6.55 -13.62 -9.17
CA ALA A 133 5.39 -13.28 -9.99
C ALA A 133 5.55 -13.69 -11.46
N GLU A 134 4.46 -14.15 -12.08
CA GLU A 134 4.42 -14.41 -13.52
C GLU A 134 4.19 -13.11 -14.31
N PRO A 135 5.05 -12.73 -15.28
CA PRO A 135 4.88 -11.48 -16.04
C PRO A 135 3.66 -11.52 -16.96
N ARG A 136 2.71 -10.61 -16.73
CA ARG A 136 1.45 -10.50 -17.49
C ARG A 136 1.50 -9.48 -18.63
N GLY A 137 2.37 -8.46 -18.55
CA GLY A 137 2.54 -7.46 -19.60
C GLY A 137 2.88 -6.08 -19.07
N ALA A 138 2.25 -5.05 -19.64
CA ALA A 138 2.32 -3.67 -19.17
C ALA A 138 1.00 -2.92 -19.41
N CYS A 139 0.71 -1.93 -18.56
CA CYS A 139 -0.48 -1.06 -18.61
C CYS A 139 -0.07 0.42 -18.60
N GLN A 140 -0.76 1.26 -19.36
CA GLN A 140 -0.56 2.70 -19.40
C GLN A 140 -1.48 3.41 -18.40
N GLY A 141 -0.94 3.74 -17.24
CA GLY A 141 -1.65 4.50 -16.21
C GLY A 141 -2.56 3.68 -15.30
N LEU A 142 -3.01 4.33 -14.22
CA LEU A 142 -3.80 3.71 -13.16
C LEU A 142 -5.13 3.11 -13.64
N ASN A 143 -5.75 3.68 -14.68
CA ASN A 143 -7.02 3.16 -15.22
C ASN A 143 -6.84 1.78 -15.87
N GLU A 144 -5.85 1.62 -16.77
CA GLU A 144 -5.58 0.33 -17.41
C GLU A 144 -5.14 -0.74 -16.40
N LEU A 145 -4.49 -0.35 -15.29
CA LEU A 145 -4.17 -1.27 -14.19
C LEU A 145 -5.44 -1.71 -13.41
N ILE A 146 -6.40 -0.82 -13.19
CA ILE A 146 -7.69 -1.14 -12.55
C ILE A 146 -8.53 -2.04 -13.47
N GLU A 147 -8.57 -1.75 -14.77
CA GLU A 147 -9.24 -2.57 -15.78
C GLU A 147 -8.59 -3.98 -15.86
N ALA A 148 -7.25 -4.08 -15.88
CA ALA A 148 -6.55 -5.36 -15.86
C ALA A 148 -6.77 -6.16 -14.57
N GLN A 149 -6.89 -5.51 -13.40
CA GLN A 149 -7.26 -6.16 -12.14
C GLN A 149 -8.69 -6.72 -12.20
N GLN A 150 -9.63 -6.01 -12.84
CA GLN A 150 -11.01 -6.49 -13.02
C GLN A 150 -11.06 -7.67 -14.00
N GLU A 151 -10.38 -7.59 -15.14
CA GLU A 151 -10.25 -8.72 -16.09
C GLU A 151 -9.55 -9.94 -15.46
N PHE A 152 -8.61 -9.72 -14.55
CA PHE A 152 -7.96 -10.79 -13.77
C PHE A 152 -8.97 -11.49 -12.85
N LEU A 153 -9.72 -10.73 -12.04
CA LEU A 153 -10.70 -11.29 -11.09
C LEU A 153 -11.88 -11.97 -11.79
N ASP A 154 -12.44 -11.37 -12.86
CA ASP A 154 -13.51 -11.94 -13.68
C ASP A 154 -13.08 -13.25 -14.40
N GLY A 155 -11.78 -13.57 -14.41
CA GLY A 155 -11.22 -14.80 -14.96
C GLY A 155 -11.37 -16.06 -14.08
N TYR A 156 -11.78 -15.94 -12.82
CA TYR A 156 -11.88 -17.06 -11.87
C TYR A 156 -13.33 -17.27 -11.37
N GLU A 157 -13.72 -18.52 -11.15
CA GLU A 157 -15.03 -18.89 -10.57
C GLU A 157 -15.05 -18.81 -9.03
N GLU A 158 -13.86 -18.83 -8.41
CA GLU A 158 -13.61 -18.70 -6.96
C GLU A 158 -12.51 -17.65 -6.73
N TRP A 159 -12.17 -17.35 -5.46
CA TRP A 159 -11.08 -16.41 -5.18
C TRP A 159 -9.72 -16.97 -5.67
N PRO A 160 -8.92 -16.20 -6.43
CA PRO A 160 -7.64 -16.67 -6.95
C PRO A 160 -6.58 -16.79 -5.83
N GLU A 161 -5.72 -17.82 -5.90
CA GLU A 161 -4.53 -17.98 -5.05
C GLU A 161 -3.37 -17.03 -5.49
N ALA A 162 -3.70 -15.90 -6.11
CA ALA A 162 -2.80 -14.90 -6.66
C ALA A 162 -3.51 -13.57 -6.87
N PHE A 163 -2.76 -12.47 -7.01
CA PHE A 163 -3.30 -11.16 -7.35
C PHE A 163 -2.42 -10.41 -8.36
N LEU A 164 -3.00 -9.42 -9.03
CA LEU A 164 -2.29 -8.57 -9.96
C LEU A 164 -1.59 -7.43 -9.22
N ALA A 165 -0.31 -7.21 -9.51
CA ALA A 165 0.44 -6.05 -9.07
C ALA A 165 1.05 -5.31 -10.27
N GLY A 166 0.89 -3.99 -10.29
CA GLY A 166 1.53 -3.10 -11.26
C GLY A 166 2.75 -2.42 -10.64
N ALA A 167 3.89 -2.41 -11.32
CA ALA A 167 5.12 -1.80 -10.81
C ALA A 167 5.85 -0.93 -11.84
N PHE A 168 6.31 0.26 -11.43
CA PHE A 168 7.06 1.21 -12.27
C PHE A 168 8.21 1.88 -11.51
N THR A 169 9.10 2.58 -12.23
CA THR A 169 10.26 3.26 -11.62
C THR A 169 9.98 4.75 -11.36
N ALA A 170 10.12 5.19 -10.12
CA ALA A 170 10.09 6.58 -9.69
C ALA A 170 11.48 7.10 -9.29
N GLN A 171 11.60 8.41 -9.06
CA GLN A 171 12.80 9.07 -8.51
C GLN A 171 12.55 9.44 -7.04
N GLY A 172 13.54 9.20 -6.18
CA GLY A 172 13.48 9.54 -4.76
C GLY A 172 14.85 9.82 -4.14
N GLU A 173 14.94 9.78 -2.81
CA GLU A 173 16.22 9.85 -2.12
C GLU A 173 17.03 8.55 -2.31
N GLY A 174 18.32 8.68 -2.57
CA GLY A 174 19.20 7.55 -2.86
C GLY A 174 19.18 7.08 -4.33
N GLY A 175 18.26 7.58 -5.16
CA GLY A 175 18.22 7.31 -6.59
C GLY A 175 16.86 6.80 -7.08
N ASN A 176 16.88 5.76 -7.90
CA ASN A 176 15.69 5.10 -8.41
C ASN A 176 14.98 4.32 -7.29
N TRP A 177 13.66 4.31 -7.35
CA TRP A 177 12.78 3.46 -6.55
C TRP A 177 11.82 2.73 -7.48
N THR A 178 11.50 1.47 -7.22
CA THR A 178 10.31 0.83 -7.79
C THR A 178 9.13 1.11 -6.87
N LEU A 179 8.04 1.62 -7.44
CA LEU A 179 6.72 1.67 -6.79
C LEU A 179 5.91 0.48 -7.35
N ALA A 180 5.48 -0.42 -6.48
CA ALA A 180 4.49 -1.45 -6.76
C ALA A 180 3.16 -1.07 -6.11
N LEU A 181 2.06 -1.26 -6.84
CA LEU A 181 0.69 -1.00 -6.42
C LEU A 181 -0.17 -2.23 -6.71
N GLU A 182 -0.90 -2.67 -5.70
CA GLU A 182 -1.81 -3.81 -5.73
C GLU A 182 -3.18 -3.42 -5.14
N PHE A 183 -4.25 -4.04 -5.64
CA PHE A 183 -5.61 -3.86 -5.11
C PHE A 183 -6.09 -5.18 -4.50
N GLY A 184 -6.47 -5.16 -3.23
CA GLY A 184 -6.77 -6.38 -2.45
C GLY A 184 -5.56 -7.27 -2.09
N GLY A 185 -4.42 -7.14 -2.79
CA GLY A 185 -3.19 -7.89 -2.53
C GLY A 185 -2.44 -7.52 -1.24
N ASP A 186 -1.48 -8.37 -0.87
CA ASP A 186 -0.80 -8.38 0.43
C ASP A 186 0.74 -8.25 0.38
N LEU A 187 1.35 -8.06 -0.82
CA LEU A 187 2.81 -8.08 -1.03
C LEU A 187 3.54 -7.17 -0.04
N GLY A 188 3.01 -5.96 0.15
CA GLY A 188 3.56 -4.98 1.08
C GLY A 188 3.51 -5.37 2.56
N THR A 189 2.82 -6.46 2.92
CA THR A 189 2.63 -6.91 4.31
C THR A 189 3.37 -8.21 4.64
N ARG A 190 3.69 -9.05 3.62
CA ARG A 190 4.41 -10.33 3.80
C ARG A 190 5.85 -10.10 4.27
N PRO A 191 6.25 -10.54 5.49
CA PRO A 191 7.58 -10.27 6.01
C PRO A 191 8.68 -10.85 5.14
N ARG A 192 8.55 -12.12 4.71
CA ARG A 192 9.54 -12.81 3.85
C ARG A 192 9.85 -12.04 2.56
N LEU A 193 8.82 -11.49 1.93
CA LEU A 193 8.98 -10.69 0.71
C LEU A 193 9.60 -9.33 1.00
N MET A 194 9.17 -8.63 2.05
CA MET A 194 9.70 -7.32 2.43
C MET A 194 11.15 -7.39 2.94
N GLU A 195 11.54 -8.46 3.64
CA GLU A 195 12.92 -8.80 4.00
C GLU A 195 13.77 -9.00 2.73
N ALA A 196 13.30 -9.81 1.78
CA ALA A 196 14.01 -10.08 0.52
C ALA A 196 14.14 -8.83 -0.38
N LEU A 197 13.09 -8.01 -0.48
CA LEU A 197 13.07 -6.77 -1.27
C LEU A 197 13.93 -5.66 -0.65
N SER A 198 14.10 -5.64 0.68
CA SER A 198 14.93 -4.65 1.39
C SER A 198 16.38 -5.10 1.64
N ALA A 199 16.76 -6.33 1.26
CA ALA A 199 18.12 -6.83 1.41
C ALA A 199 19.13 -5.97 0.61
N GLY A 200 20.11 -5.37 1.28
CA GLY A 200 21.06 -4.43 0.65
C GLY A 200 20.49 -3.02 0.42
N THR A 201 19.27 -2.72 0.88
CA THR A 201 18.57 -1.47 0.54
C THR A 201 17.44 -1.11 1.54
N ARG A 202 16.42 -0.34 1.11
CA ARG A 202 15.23 0.05 1.88
C ARG A 202 13.97 -0.36 1.14
N ALA A 203 12.99 -0.88 1.88
CA ALA A 203 11.60 -1.00 1.44
C ALA A 203 10.67 -0.27 2.41
N VAL A 204 9.66 0.42 1.88
CA VAL A 204 8.61 1.08 2.65
C VAL A 204 7.28 0.69 2.03
N SER A 205 6.34 0.22 2.85
CA SER A 205 5.01 -0.20 2.42
C SER A 205 3.96 0.51 3.26
N HIS A 206 2.81 0.82 2.64
CA HIS A 206 1.59 1.06 3.39
C HIS A 206 0.37 0.49 2.68
N SER A 207 -0.58 -0.03 3.46
CA SER A 207 -1.78 -0.70 2.96
C SER A 207 -3.05 -0.25 3.68
N SER A 208 -4.19 -0.56 3.10
CA SER A 208 -5.51 -0.10 3.53
C SER A 208 -6.58 -1.13 3.20
N ASN A 209 -7.33 -1.61 4.21
CA ASN A 209 -8.48 -2.52 4.02
C ASN A 209 -9.74 -1.75 3.54
N GLY A 210 -9.61 -1.10 2.39
CA GLY A 210 -10.67 -0.31 1.75
C GLY A 210 -11.24 0.78 2.66
N GLY A 211 -12.57 0.85 2.70
CA GLY A 211 -13.32 1.80 3.55
C GLY A 211 -13.20 1.58 5.06
N LYS A 212 -12.55 0.50 5.54
CA LYS A 212 -12.37 0.22 6.98
C LYS A 212 -11.21 1.05 7.56
N PRO A 213 -11.22 1.39 8.87
CA PRO A 213 -10.17 2.18 9.53
C PRO A 213 -8.89 1.37 9.84
N MET A 214 -8.57 0.33 9.06
CA MET A 214 -7.35 -0.48 9.21
C MET A 214 -6.33 -0.04 8.16
N HIS A 215 -5.23 0.58 8.58
CA HIS A 215 -4.18 1.10 7.69
C HIS A 215 -2.82 0.68 8.25
N PHE A 216 -2.10 -0.18 7.54
CA PHE A 216 -0.78 -0.65 7.99
C PHE A 216 0.33 0.17 7.34
N PHE A 217 1.42 0.36 8.06
CA PHE A 217 2.67 0.91 7.56
C PHE A 217 3.82 0.00 7.98
N HIS A 218 4.76 -0.26 7.07
CA HIS A 218 5.95 -1.06 7.32
C HIS A 218 7.19 -0.39 6.71
N TRP A 219 8.26 -0.24 7.49
CA TRP A 219 9.59 0.18 7.02
C TRP A 219 10.61 -0.90 7.32
N TYR A 220 11.26 -1.40 6.26
CA TYR A 220 12.39 -2.31 6.32
C TYR A 220 13.66 -1.64 5.77
N GLU A 221 14.82 -1.97 6.35
CA GLU A 221 16.13 -1.60 5.81
C GLU A 221 17.15 -2.71 6.05
N GLU A 222 17.93 -3.06 5.03
CA GLU A 222 18.93 -4.14 5.03
C GLU A 222 18.34 -5.53 5.39
N GLY A 223 17.07 -5.76 5.07
CA GLY A 223 16.34 -6.98 5.44
C GLY A 223 15.79 -6.99 6.87
N GLU A 224 15.89 -5.91 7.64
CA GLU A 224 15.37 -5.82 9.01
C GLU A 224 14.12 -4.92 9.10
N LEU A 225 13.07 -5.40 9.75
CA LEU A 225 11.89 -4.60 10.09
C LEU A 225 12.22 -3.53 11.14
N ARG A 226 12.33 -2.27 10.69
CA ARG A 226 12.66 -1.11 11.53
C ARG A 226 11.49 -0.59 12.32
N THR A 227 10.36 -0.37 11.65
CA THR A 227 9.14 0.19 12.24
C THR A 227 7.92 -0.35 11.51
N THR A 228 6.91 -0.84 12.25
CA THR A 228 5.58 -1.17 11.74
C THR A 228 4.51 -0.66 12.70
N PHE A 229 3.34 -0.28 12.17
CA PHE A 229 2.16 0.06 12.97
C PHE A 229 0.87 -0.07 12.15
N GLU A 230 -0.26 -0.23 12.84
CA GLU A 230 -1.59 0.15 12.35
C GLU A 230 -2.00 1.52 12.93
N TRP A 231 -1.75 1.69 14.23
CA TRP A 231 -1.99 2.91 15.00
C TRP A 231 -0.63 3.49 15.42
N PRO A 232 -0.32 4.79 15.18
CA PRO A 232 1.02 5.33 15.40
C PRO A 232 1.57 5.17 16.84
N ALA A 233 0.69 5.06 17.83
CA ALA A 233 1.04 4.71 19.21
C ALA A 233 1.53 3.25 19.36
N ASP A 234 0.82 2.30 18.74
CA ASP A 234 1.05 0.85 18.85
C ASP A 234 2.02 0.34 17.79
N ARG A 235 3.23 0.92 17.80
CA ARG A 235 4.32 0.66 16.85
C ARG A 235 5.33 -0.36 17.38
N THR A 236 5.82 -1.24 16.50
CA THR A 236 6.83 -2.26 16.80
C THR A 236 7.93 -2.31 15.73
N GLY A 237 8.93 -3.20 15.86
CA GLY A 237 10.11 -3.29 15.01
C GLY A 237 11.42 -3.18 15.81
N SER A 238 12.57 -3.16 15.14
CA SER A 238 13.89 -3.02 15.78
C SER A 238 14.20 -1.60 16.26
N THR A 239 13.61 -0.59 15.61
CA THR A 239 13.77 0.83 15.93
C THR A 239 12.40 1.54 15.89
N PRO A 240 11.42 1.17 16.75
CA PRO A 240 10.03 1.61 16.62
C PRO A 240 9.90 3.14 16.67
N ASP A 241 10.60 3.80 17.60
CA ASP A 241 10.52 5.25 17.82
C ASP A 241 11.25 6.11 16.77
N ALA A 242 11.98 5.50 15.82
CA ALA A 242 12.84 6.23 14.89
C ALA A 242 12.08 7.17 13.94
N LEU A 243 10.77 6.93 13.73
CA LEU A 243 9.90 7.78 12.90
C LEU A 243 9.10 8.83 13.69
N ASN A 244 9.14 8.83 15.03
CA ASN A 244 8.30 9.71 15.86
C ASN A 244 8.36 11.21 15.48
N PRO A 245 9.52 11.81 15.13
CA PRO A 245 9.56 13.20 14.66
C PRO A 245 8.84 13.38 13.32
N LEU A 246 9.03 12.47 12.36
CA LEU A 246 8.41 12.55 11.04
C LEU A 246 6.90 12.31 11.12
N MET A 247 6.44 11.42 12.00
CA MET A 247 5.03 11.20 12.30
C MET A 247 4.34 12.50 12.75
N LEU A 248 4.91 13.17 13.76
CA LEU A 248 4.39 14.45 14.26
C LEU A 248 4.35 15.52 13.16
N GLU A 249 5.37 15.58 12.30
CA GLU A 249 5.44 16.54 11.20
C GLU A 249 4.44 16.27 10.04
N VAL A 250 3.81 15.09 9.98
CA VAL A 250 2.74 14.77 9.01
C VAL A 250 1.34 14.74 9.61
N GLY A 251 1.21 14.87 10.93
CA GLY A 251 -0.06 14.83 11.68
C GLY A 251 -0.37 13.50 12.37
N LEU A 252 0.52 12.50 12.32
CA LEU A 252 0.36 11.24 13.06
C LEU A 252 0.93 11.40 14.48
N ASN A 253 0.13 11.15 15.53
CA ASN A 253 0.60 11.28 16.91
C ASN A 253 1.11 9.95 17.49
N PRO A 254 2.43 9.76 17.69
CA PRO A 254 2.99 8.56 18.34
C PRO A 254 2.63 8.41 19.83
N SER A 255 1.86 9.33 20.41
CA SER A 255 1.42 9.33 21.81
C SER A 255 -0.05 8.90 22.01
N GLY A 256 -0.83 8.74 20.92
CA GLY A 256 -2.20 8.22 20.96
C GLY A 256 -3.33 9.25 20.80
N ASP A 257 -3.12 10.53 21.10
CA ASP A 257 -4.11 11.58 20.85
C ASP A 257 -4.14 11.92 19.34
N GLU A 258 -4.91 11.18 18.55
CA GLU A 258 -5.09 11.47 17.11
C GLU A 258 -5.97 12.72 16.90
N ASP A 259 -5.55 13.59 15.98
CA ASP A 259 -6.34 14.75 15.54
C ASP A 259 -7.43 14.29 14.56
N PRO A 260 -8.73 14.46 14.86
CA PRO A 260 -9.82 13.98 14.01
C PRO A 260 -9.91 14.68 12.64
N ASP A 261 -9.29 15.85 12.48
CA ASP A 261 -9.24 16.56 11.19
C ASP A 261 -8.10 16.05 10.27
N VAL A 262 -7.23 15.15 10.75
CA VAL A 262 -6.13 14.57 9.98
C VAL A 262 -6.55 13.28 9.26
N ASP A 263 -6.56 13.32 7.92
CA ASP A 263 -6.69 12.10 7.12
C ASP A 263 -5.43 11.23 7.24
N ARG A 264 -5.50 10.19 8.07
CA ARG A 264 -4.41 9.22 8.29
C ARG A 264 -3.91 8.55 7.01
N LYS A 265 -4.76 8.31 6.00
CA LYS A 265 -4.30 7.71 4.73
C LYS A 265 -3.36 8.67 3.98
N ALA A 266 -3.72 9.95 3.97
CA ALA A 266 -2.92 11.02 3.40
C ALA A 266 -1.66 11.31 4.24
N ALA A 267 -1.74 11.22 5.56
CA ALA A 267 -0.60 11.39 6.47
C ALA A 267 0.44 10.25 6.33
N VAL A 268 0.02 9.00 6.12
CA VAL A 268 0.90 7.86 5.87
C VAL A 268 1.58 7.94 4.50
N LEU A 269 0.88 8.42 3.47
CA LEU A 269 1.50 8.79 2.18
C LEU A 269 2.56 9.89 2.35
N ALA A 270 2.28 10.93 3.13
CA ALA A 270 3.25 11.98 3.44
C ALA A 270 4.47 11.47 4.24
N LEU A 271 4.28 10.57 5.21
CA LEU A 271 5.37 9.89 5.93
C LEU A 271 6.24 9.09 4.95
N THR A 272 5.61 8.46 3.96
CA THR A 272 6.29 7.70 2.91
C THR A 272 7.11 8.62 1.99
N GLU A 273 6.61 9.80 1.59
CA GLU A 273 7.44 10.80 0.89
C GLU A 273 8.62 11.28 1.77
N ARG A 274 8.41 11.51 3.07
CA ARG A 274 9.50 11.91 4.00
C ARG A 274 10.58 10.85 4.17
N LEU A 275 10.21 9.56 4.10
CA LEU A 275 11.13 8.45 4.30
C LEU A 275 11.80 7.94 3.00
N THR A 276 11.17 8.14 1.84
CA THR A 276 11.66 7.65 0.55
C THR A 276 12.15 8.76 -0.38
N GLY A 277 11.70 10.00 -0.18
CA GLY A 277 11.85 11.10 -1.14
C GLY A 277 11.00 10.96 -2.41
N VAL A 278 10.17 9.92 -2.53
CA VAL A 278 9.28 9.67 -3.67
C VAL A 278 7.94 10.34 -3.43
N ARG A 279 7.67 11.42 -4.18
CA ARG A 279 6.38 12.12 -4.14
C ARG A 279 5.37 11.43 -5.06
N VAL A 280 4.56 10.55 -4.48
CA VAL A 280 3.40 9.96 -5.17
C VAL A 280 2.34 11.06 -5.39
N THR A 281 1.88 11.24 -6.63
CA THR A 281 0.76 12.14 -6.96
C THR A 281 -0.26 11.44 -7.84
N GLU A 282 -1.43 12.05 -7.99
CA GLU A 282 -2.48 11.59 -8.91
C GLU A 282 -1.95 11.44 -10.34
N GLU A 283 -1.21 12.43 -10.84
CA GLU A 283 -0.63 12.44 -12.18
C GLU A 283 0.46 11.36 -12.34
N LEU A 284 1.29 11.15 -11.30
CA LEU A 284 2.31 10.09 -11.33
C LEU A 284 1.68 8.70 -11.53
N LEU A 285 0.59 8.41 -10.82
CA LEU A 285 -0.10 7.13 -10.97
C LEU A 285 -0.89 7.06 -12.28
N ALA A 286 -1.49 8.17 -12.73
CA ALA A 286 -2.30 8.23 -13.94
C ALA A 286 -1.46 8.14 -15.24
N GLU A 287 -0.20 8.59 -15.25
CA GLU A 287 0.64 8.61 -16.46
C GLU A 287 1.68 7.48 -16.54
N ALA A 288 1.99 6.78 -15.43
CA ALA A 288 3.04 5.76 -15.38
C ALA A 288 2.79 4.55 -16.31
N GLU A 289 3.86 4.06 -16.93
CA GLU A 289 3.89 2.74 -17.58
C GLU A 289 4.18 1.68 -16.51
N TYR A 290 3.15 0.92 -16.11
CA TYR A 290 3.27 -0.17 -15.15
C TYR A 290 3.70 -1.45 -15.88
N GLN A 291 4.79 -2.08 -15.46
CA GLN A 291 4.97 -3.52 -15.72
C GLN A 291 4.01 -4.29 -14.82
N VAL A 292 3.39 -5.35 -15.33
CA VAL A 292 2.35 -6.09 -14.61
C VAL A 292 2.78 -7.52 -14.36
N GLY A 293 2.63 -7.97 -13.11
CA GLY A 293 2.90 -9.35 -12.68
C GLY A 293 1.75 -9.92 -11.87
N GLU A 294 1.48 -11.21 -12.06
CA GLU A 294 0.59 -12.01 -11.22
C GLU A 294 1.43 -12.58 -10.07
N VAL A 295 1.23 -12.03 -8.87
CA VAL A 295 1.96 -12.42 -7.66
C VAL A 295 1.19 -13.55 -6.99
N PRO A 296 1.79 -14.73 -6.75
CA PRO A 296 1.13 -15.78 -5.99
C PRO A 296 0.90 -15.33 -4.54
N GLU A 297 -0.23 -15.69 -3.94
CA GLU A 297 -0.37 -15.63 -2.49
C GLU A 297 0.63 -16.60 -1.83
N GLU A 298 1.13 -16.29 -0.63
CA GLU A 298 1.76 -17.36 0.15
C GLU A 298 0.64 -18.29 0.62
N PRO A 299 0.69 -19.61 0.32
CA PRO A 299 -0.36 -20.51 0.77
C PRO A 299 -0.40 -20.46 2.29
N VAL A 300 -1.57 -20.12 2.85
CA VAL A 300 -1.79 -19.97 4.30
C VAL A 300 -1.21 -21.19 5.00
N GLU A 301 -0.10 -21.01 5.73
CA GLU A 301 0.71 -22.15 6.21
C GLU A 301 -0.18 -23.15 6.93
N GLU A 302 -0.35 -24.35 6.33
CA GLU A 302 -1.36 -25.30 6.76
C GLU A 302 -1.17 -25.63 8.25
N TRP A 303 -2.07 -25.08 9.09
CA TRP A 303 -1.92 -25.09 10.55
C TRP A 303 -1.66 -26.51 11.06
N GLN A 304 -0.39 -26.83 11.36
CA GLN A 304 0.00 -28.18 11.73
C GLN A 304 -0.50 -28.57 13.13
N GLY A 305 -0.80 -27.58 13.98
CA GLY A 305 -1.51 -27.82 15.23
C GLY A 305 -1.70 -26.59 16.12
N ILE A 306 -2.93 -26.41 16.61
CA ILE A 306 -3.33 -25.36 17.55
C ILE A 306 -2.78 -25.69 18.94
N THR A 307 -2.18 -24.69 19.59
CA THR A 307 -1.81 -24.74 21.00
C THR A 307 -2.78 -23.86 21.79
N ILE A 308 -3.40 -24.44 22.82
CA ILE A 308 -4.36 -23.78 23.70
C ILE A 308 -3.77 -23.80 25.12
N ASP A 309 -3.40 -22.62 25.62
CA ASP A 309 -2.93 -22.43 26.99
C ASP A 309 -4.03 -21.74 27.81
N VAL A 310 -4.70 -22.51 28.68
CA VAL A 310 -5.74 -22.01 29.59
C VAL A 310 -5.17 -21.95 30.99
N THR A 311 -5.00 -20.75 31.55
CA THR A 311 -4.66 -20.59 32.98
C THR A 311 -5.94 -20.30 33.77
N ASP A 312 -6.17 -21.03 34.85
CA ASP A 312 -7.36 -20.88 35.68
C ASP A 312 -7.25 -19.71 36.70
N ALA A 313 -8.30 -19.52 37.50
CA ALA A 313 -8.34 -18.48 38.54
C ALA A 313 -7.41 -18.74 39.76
N HIS A 314 -6.71 -19.86 39.78
CA HIS A 314 -5.73 -20.25 40.80
C HIS A 314 -4.28 -20.23 40.28
N GLY A 315 -4.09 -20.04 38.98
CA GLY A 315 -2.78 -20.02 38.32
C GLY A 315 -2.33 -21.40 37.81
N GLU A 316 -3.21 -22.40 37.80
CA GLU A 316 -2.91 -23.71 37.19
C GLU A 316 -3.12 -23.63 35.67
N GLY A 317 -2.05 -23.92 34.92
CA GLY A 317 -2.03 -23.86 33.46
C GLY A 317 -2.33 -25.22 32.82
N THR A 318 -3.39 -25.28 32.02
CA THR A 318 -3.70 -26.40 31.13
C THR A 318 -3.19 -26.11 29.72
N HIS A 319 -2.19 -26.89 29.28
CA HIS A 319 -1.59 -26.80 27.95
C HIS A 319 -2.11 -27.94 27.05
N VAL A 320 -2.86 -27.62 26.00
CA VAL A 320 -3.36 -28.59 25.01
C VAL A 320 -2.80 -28.26 23.64
N ARG A 321 -2.04 -29.19 23.04
CA ARG A 321 -1.59 -29.09 21.65
C ARG A 321 -2.34 -30.08 20.78
N LEU A 322 -3.36 -29.58 20.09
CA LEU A 322 -4.09 -30.30 19.05
C LEU A 322 -3.28 -30.24 17.76
N ARG A 323 -3.18 -31.33 17.00
CA ARG A 323 -2.63 -31.31 15.64
C ARG A 323 -3.73 -31.46 14.60
N ARG A 324 -3.46 -31.06 13.35
CA ARG A 324 -4.42 -31.21 12.24
C ARG A 324 -4.64 -32.67 11.81
N ASP A 325 -3.75 -33.60 12.17
CA ASP A 325 -3.98 -35.05 12.04
C ASP A 325 -4.81 -35.65 13.21
N GLN A 326 -5.37 -34.80 14.09
CA GLN A 326 -6.10 -35.19 15.30
C GLN A 326 -7.48 -34.50 15.41
N LEU A 327 -7.96 -33.87 14.32
CA LEU A 327 -9.23 -33.14 14.20
C LEU A 327 -10.02 -33.66 12.99
#